data_AF-A0A381CDY5-F1
#
_entry.id   AF-A0A381CDY5-F1
#
_cell.length_a   1.000
_cell.length_b   1.000
_cell.length_c   1.000
_cell.angle_alpha   90.00
_cell.angle_beta   90.00
_cell.angle_gamma   90.00
#
_symmetry.space_group_name_H-M   'P 1'
#
loop_
_entity.id
_entity.type
_entity.pdbx_description
1 polymer ?
#
loop_
_entity_poly.entity_id
_entity_poly.type
_entity_poly.pdbx_seq_one_letter_code
_entity_poly.pdbx_strand_id
1 'polypeptide(L)'
;MEFTPPLQQATLIKRYKRFLADVVTPSGEELTLHCPNTGAMTGCATPGDTVWYSTSDSPTRKYPHTWEITQTQNDEFICVNTLRANAVVKEALSTESIAELTGYTTIKSEVKYGAERSRIDFMLQADCKVNCYIEVKSVTLSQQGCGYFPDAVSLRGQKHLRELMSVVLQGEHAVLLFAVLHSAITQVSPARHIDAKYAQLLYEAQQCGVEIIAYKAELSARGLTLISPLPVCL
;
A
#
# COMPACT_ATOMS: atom_id res chain seq x y z
N MET A 1 8.54 -7.71 7.44
CA MET A 1 7.84 -9.01 7.55
C MET A 1 8.49 -10.05 6.65
N GLU A 2 8.58 -11.29 7.11
CA GLU A 2 9.05 -12.42 6.31
C GLU A 2 7.86 -13.21 5.73
N PHE A 3 8.04 -13.74 4.51
CA PHE A 3 7.11 -14.71 3.94
C PHE A 3 7.50 -16.10 4.41
N THR A 4 6.64 -16.71 5.23
CA THR A 4 6.85 -18.05 5.78
C THR A 4 5.65 -18.94 5.45
N PRO A 5 5.81 -19.96 4.60
CA PRO A 5 7.02 -20.29 3.84
C PRO A 5 7.38 -19.23 2.78
N PRO A 6 8.62 -19.24 2.23
CA PRO A 6 9.01 -18.36 1.14
C PRO A 6 8.07 -18.46 -0.06
N LEU A 7 7.92 -17.36 -0.79
CA LEU A 7 7.01 -17.32 -1.94
C LEU A 7 7.47 -18.25 -3.07
N GLN A 8 6.50 -18.84 -3.75
CA GLN A 8 6.70 -19.63 -4.95
C GLN A 8 6.53 -18.73 -6.18
N GLN A 9 7.25 -19.02 -7.28
CA GLN A 9 7.17 -18.24 -8.52
C GLN A 9 6.33 -18.95 -9.60
N ALA A 10 5.73 -18.16 -10.48
CA ALA A 10 5.10 -18.58 -11.72
C ALA A 10 5.19 -17.46 -12.77
N THR A 11 4.88 -17.75 -14.03
CA THR A 11 4.80 -16.75 -15.11
C THR A 11 3.34 -16.35 -15.31
N LEU A 12 3.04 -15.05 -15.32
CA LEU A 12 1.69 -14.55 -15.52
C LEU A 12 1.20 -14.78 -16.95
N ILE A 13 0.04 -15.42 -17.11
CA ILE A 13 -0.66 -15.48 -18.40
C ILE A 13 -1.56 -14.25 -18.53
N LYS A 14 -2.46 -14.05 -17.56
CA LYS A 14 -3.40 -12.92 -17.55
C LYS A 14 -4.03 -12.72 -16.19
N ARG A 15 -4.34 -11.46 -15.86
CA ARG A 15 -5.28 -11.09 -14.78
C ARG A 15 -6.66 -10.85 -15.37
N TYR A 16 -7.71 -11.33 -14.73
CA TYR A 16 -9.09 -11.16 -15.19
C TYR A 16 -10.08 -11.14 -14.03
N LYS A 17 -11.29 -10.62 -14.29
CA LYS A 17 -12.35 -10.44 -13.28
C LYS A 17 -11.89 -9.67 -12.04
N ARG A 18 -10.78 -8.91 -12.12
CA ARG A 18 -10.07 -8.21 -11.03
C ARG A 18 -9.40 -9.10 -9.98
N PHE A 19 -10.05 -10.21 -9.57
CA PHE A 19 -9.63 -11.03 -8.44
C PHE A 19 -9.02 -12.39 -8.82
N LEU A 20 -8.81 -12.68 -10.10
CA LEU A 20 -8.18 -13.92 -10.59
C LEU A 20 -7.00 -13.61 -11.49
N ALA A 21 -5.99 -14.47 -11.45
CA ALA A 21 -4.89 -14.49 -12.40
C ALA A 21 -4.53 -15.92 -12.77
N ASP A 22 -4.46 -16.22 -14.06
CA ASP A 22 -3.96 -17.51 -14.54
C ASP A 22 -2.45 -17.38 -14.76
N VAL A 23 -1.71 -18.42 -14.35
CA VAL A 23 -0.23 -18.44 -14.35
C VAL A 23 0.27 -19.83 -14.78
N VAL A 24 1.52 -19.90 -15.25
CA VAL A 24 2.22 -21.17 -15.51
C VAL A 24 3.38 -21.33 -14.53
N THR A 25 3.41 -22.44 -13.80
CA THR A 25 4.50 -22.74 -12.85
C THR A 25 5.79 -23.15 -13.58
N PRO A 26 6.95 -23.21 -12.89
CA PRO A 26 8.20 -23.68 -13.50
C PRO A 26 8.15 -25.12 -14.04
N SER A 27 7.21 -25.96 -13.57
CA SER A 27 6.98 -27.31 -14.11
C SER A 27 6.06 -27.34 -15.34
N GLY A 28 5.52 -26.20 -15.78
CA GLY A 28 4.61 -26.10 -16.91
C GLY A 28 3.13 -26.30 -16.56
N GLU A 29 2.77 -26.35 -15.27
CA GLU A 29 1.38 -26.50 -14.84
C GLU A 29 0.65 -25.15 -14.85
N GLU A 30 -0.57 -25.12 -15.38
CA GLU A 30 -1.46 -23.96 -15.28
C GLU A 30 -2.16 -23.91 -13.91
N LEU A 31 -2.13 -22.75 -13.28
CA LEU A 31 -2.74 -22.50 -11.97
C LEU A 31 -3.52 -21.18 -11.98
N THR A 32 -4.62 -21.13 -11.22
CA THR A 32 -5.33 -19.86 -10.94
C THR A 32 -5.00 -19.35 -9.54
N LEU A 33 -4.45 -18.15 -9.48
CA LEU A 33 -4.19 -17.40 -8.25
C LEU A 33 -5.37 -16.49 -7.90
N HIS A 34 -5.61 -16.30 -6.61
CA HIS A 34 -6.35 -15.15 -6.14
C HIS A 34 -5.52 -13.87 -6.29
N CYS A 35 -6.08 -12.85 -6.93
CA CYS A 35 -5.52 -11.51 -6.97
C CYS A 35 -6.19 -10.63 -5.89
N PRO A 36 -5.48 -10.28 -4.79
CA PRO A 36 -6.04 -9.54 -3.65
C PRO A 36 -6.08 -8.02 -3.89
N ASN A 37 -5.94 -7.57 -5.13
CA ASN A 37 -5.97 -6.16 -5.51
C ASN A 37 -7.16 -5.91 -6.44
N THR A 38 -8.02 -4.97 -6.06
CA THR A 38 -9.24 -4.62 -6.82
C THR A 38 -9.06 -3.42 -7.75
N GLY A 39 -7.92 -2.72 -7.66
CA GLY A 39 -7.56 -1.57 -8.46
C GLY A 39 -7.15 -1.91 -9.89
N ALA A 40 -6.70 -0.90 -10.63
CA ALA A 40 -6.33 -1.05 -12.03
C ALA A 40 -5.10 -1.94 -12.19
N MET A 41 -4.15 -1.87 -11.25
CA MET A 41 -2.85 -2.56 -11.33
C MET A 41 -2.07 -2.19 -12.59
N THR A 42 -2.16 -0.92 -12.99
CA THR A 42 -1.43 -0.38 -14.14
C THR A 42 0.07 -0.65 -13.99
N GLY A 43 0.67 -1.32 -14.97
CA GLY A 43 2.09 -1.71 -14.96
C GLY A 43 2.45 -2.87 -14.01
N CYS A 44 1.49 -3.46 -13.29
CA CYS A 44 1.78 -4.51 -12.29
C CYS A 44 1.33 -5.92 -12.72
N ALA A 45 0.74 -6.07 -13.90
CA ALA A 45 0.08 -7.31 -14.34
C ALA A 45 0.28 -7.59 -15.83
N THR A 46 1.49 -7.38 -16.34
CA THR A 46 1.80 -7.58 -17.76
C THR A 46 1.96 -9.08 -18.03
N PRO A 47 1.27 -9.67 -19.03
CA PRO A 47 1.52 -11.05 -19.43
C PRO A 47 3.02 -11.30 -19.66
N GLY A 48 3.52 -12.41 -19.12
CA GLY A 48 4.94 -12.76 -19.14
C GLY A 48 5.75 -12.26 -17.93
N ASP A 49 5.20 -11.38 -17.08
CA ASP A 49 5.86 -11.02 -15.81
C ASP A 49 5.96 -12.25 -14.89
N THR A 50 7.03 -12.29 -14.09
CA THR A 50 7.15 -13.26 -13.01
C THR A 50 6.25 -12.84 -11.86
N VAL A 51 5.47 -13.76 -11.31
CA VAL A 51 4.63 -13.53 -10.14
C VAL A 51 5.04 -14.44 -9.00
N TRP A 52 5.04 -13.88 -7.81
CA TRP A 52 5.33 -14.60 -6.58
C TRP A 52 4.06 -14.73 -5.76
N TYR A 53 3.76 -15.95 -5.32
CA TYR A 53 2.52 -16.28 -4.64
C TYR A 53 2.76 -17.04 -3.33
N SER A 54 1.87 -16.80 -2.38
CA SER A 54 1.78 -17.54 -1.12
C SER A 54 0.75 -18.65 -1.24
N THR A 55 0.83 -19.64 -0.34
CA THR A 55 -0.12 -20.75 -0.25
C THR A 55 -0.76 -20.76 1.14
N SER A 56 -2.09 -20.84 1.19
CA SER A 56 -2.84 -20.95 2.43
C SER A 56 -3.24 -22.40 2.69
N ASP A 57 -3.00 -22.89 3.91
CA ASP A 57 -3.42 -24.23 4.35
C ASP A 57 -4.93 -24.32 4.66
N SER A 58 -5.69 -23.26 4.44
CA SER A 58 -7.12 -23.23 4.73
C SER A 58 -7.89 -24.16 3.78
N PRO A 59 -8.55 -25.21 4.28
CA PRO A 59 -9.20 -26.21 3.43
C PRO A 59 -10.47 -25.69 2.75
N THR A 60 -10.96 -24.51 3.15
CA THR A 60 -12.21 -23.92 2.64
C THR A 60 -12.01 -22.97 1.47
N ARG A 61 -10.76 -22.67 1.10
CA ARG A 61 -10.46 -21.74 0.02
C ARG A 61 -10.56 -22.42 -1.33
N LYS A 62 -11.38 -21.84 -2.22
CA LYS A 62 -11.45 -22.26 -3.64
C LYS A 62 -10.11 -22.06 -4.36
N TYR A 63 -9.42 -20.96 -4.06
CA TYR A 63 -8.09 -20.64 -4.59
C TYR A 63 -7.14 -20.48 -3.41
N PRO A 64 -6.35 -21.51 -3.06
CA PRO A 64 -5.48 -21.48 -1.89
C PRO A 64 -4.24 -20.59 -2.11
N HIS A 65 -3.90 -20.30 -3.37
CA HIS A 65 -2.75 -19.49 -3.73
C HIS A 65 -3.12 -18.02 -3.94
N THR A 66 -2.34 -17.11 -3.35
CA THR A 66 -2.57 -15.67 -3.43
C THR A 66 -1.37 -14.99 -4.07
N TRP A 67 -1.61 -14.17 -5.09
CA TRP A 67 -0.57 -13.37 -5.73
C TRP A 67 -0.11 -12.24 -4.80
N GLU A 68 1.16 -12.24 -4.44
CA GLU A 68 1.76 -11.30 -3.49
C GLU A 68 2.57 -10.21 -4.21
N ILE A 69 3.48 -10.62 -5.10
CA ILE A 69 4.46 -9.76 -5.75
C ILE A 69 4.49 -10.01 -7.26
N THR A 70 4.65 -8.95 -8.03
CA THR A 70 5.08 -9.01 -9.44
C THR A 70 6.56 -8.65 -9.50
N GLN A 71 7.33 -9.39 -10.27
CA GLN A 71 8.65 -9.02 -10.73
C GLN A 71 8.56 -8.78 -12.23
N THR A 72 8.71 -7.52 -12.63
CA THR A 72 8.56 -7.10 -14.02
C THR A 72 9.70 -7.66 -14.88
N GLN A 73 9.53 -7.63 -16.20
CA GLN A 73 10.59 -7.99 -17.15
C GLN A 73 11.85 -7.11 -17.03
N ASN A 74 11.76 -5.95 -16.37
CA ASN A 74 12.89 -5.07 -16.07
C ASN A 74 13.50 -5.33 -14.68
N ASP A 75 13.16 -6.45 -14.04
CA ASP A 75 13.64 -6.84 -12.70
C ASP A 75 13.18 -5.89 -11.57
N GLU A 76 12.02 -5.25 -11.76
CA GLU A 76 11.41 -4.40 -10.73
C GLU A 76 10.41 -5.21 -9.90
N PHE A 77 10.50 -5.11 -8.58
CA PHE A 77 9.61 -5.80 -7.66
C PHE A 77 8.46 -4.90 -7.24
N ILE A 78 7.23 -5.43 -7.26
CA ILE A 78 6.01 -4.72 -6.95
C ILE A 78 5.16 -5.58 -6.01
N CYS A 79 4.92 -5.15 -4.77
CA CYS A 79 3.94 -5.84 -3.93
C CYS A 79 2.53 -5.43 -4.36
N VAL A 80 1.87 -6.33 -5.09
CA VAL A 80 0.52 -6.10 -5.62
C VAL A 80 -0.55 -6.38 -4.58
N ASN A 81 -0.24 -7.17 -3.56
CA ASN A 81 -1.18 -7.43 -2.47
C ASN A 81 -1.28 -6.23 -1.53
N THR A 82 -2.29 -5.39 -1.78
CA THR A 82 -2.54 -4.16 -1.00
C THR A 82 -2.81 -4.44 0.48
N LEU A 83 -3.22 -5.65 0.85
CA LEU A 83 -3.40 -6.03 2.25
C LEU A 83 -2.07 -6.07 3.03
N ARG A 84 -0.93 -6.15 2.33
CA ARG A 84 0.40 -6.12 2.93
C ARG A 84 0.82 -4.73 3.40
N ALA A 85 0.26 -3.66 2.82
CA ALA A 85 0.63 -2.29 3.16
C ALA A 85 0.42 -2.00 4.66
N ASN A 86 -0.77 -2.29 5.20
CA ASN A 86 -1.05 -2.08 6.62
C ASN A 86 -0.18 -2.99 7.49
N ALA A 87 0.09 -4.23 7.08
CA ALA A 87 0.95 -5.14 7.84
C ALA A 87 2.37 -4.58 7.99
N VAL A 88 2.97 -4.07 6.91
CA VAL A 88 4.35 -3.57 6.96
C VAL A 88 4.48 -2.20 7.60
N VAL A 89 3.44 -1.35 7.47
CA VAL A 89 3.36 -0.11 8.25
C VAL A 89 3.23 -0.43 9.73
N LYS A 90 2.37 -1.38 10.12
CA LYS A 90 2.23 -1.77 11.53
C LYS A 90 3.53 -2.28 12.13
N GLU A 91 4.26 -3.11 11.37
CA GLU A 91 5.58 -3.59 11.78
C GLU A 91 6.54 -2.41 11.98
N ALA A 92 6.67 -1.52 11.00
CA ALA A 92 7.55 -0.35 11.06
C ALA A 92 7.18 0.62 12.20
N LEU A 93 5.89 0.78 12.51
CA LEU A 93 5.43 1.55 13.67
C LEU A 93 5.84 0.87 14.98
N SER A 94 5.71 -0.45 15.06
CA SER A 94 6.04 -1.23 16.26
C SER A 94 7.55 -1.29 16.53
N THR A 95 8.36 -1.22 15.47
CA THR A 95 9.84 -1.18 15.54
C THR A 95 10.40 0.24 15.49
N GLU A 96 9.55 1.27 15.60
CA GLU A 96 9.93 2.68 15.59
C GLU A 96 10.80 3.08 14.37
N SER A 97 10.59 2.43 13.23
CA SER A 97 11.38 2.61 12.00
C SER A 97 10.90 3.79 11.14
N ILE A 98 9.79 4.41 11.51
CA ILE A 98 9.27 5.65 10.91
C ILE A 98 9.54 6.77 11.92
N ALA A 99 10.54 7.61 11.65
CA ALA A 99 11.12 8.53 12.61
C ALA A 99 10.10 9.55 13.14
N GLU A 100 9.21 10.00 12.26
CA GLU A 100 8.14 10.97 12.51
C GLU A 100 7.07 10.42 13.48
N LEU A 101 6.97 9.09 13.60
CA LEU A 101 5.89 8.38 14.31
C LEU A 101 6.37 7.62 15.56
N THR A 102 7.53 8.00 16.10
CA THR A 102 8.13 7.38 17.30
C THR A 102 7.59 7.92 18.62
N GLY A 103 7.84 7.21 19.73
CA GLY A 103 7.48 7.69 21.08
C GLY A 103 5.98 7.65 21.38
N TYR A 104 5.25 6.77 20.71
CA TYR A 104 3.87 6.40 21.05
C TYR A 104 3.87 5.04 21.76
N THR A 105 3.04 4.87 22.79
CA THR A 105 3.02 3.63 23.60
C THR A 105 1.95 2.64 23.18
N THR A 106 0.94 3.09 22.43
CA THR A 106 -0.19 2.28 21.98
C THR A 106 -0.42 2.42 20.48
N ILE A 107 -0.59 1.30 19.78
CA ILE A 107 -0.98 1.24 18.36
C ILE A 107 -2.34 0.53 18.26
N LYS A 108 -3.37 1.24 17.83
CA LYS A 108 -4.69 0.67 17.49
C LYS A 108 -4.87 0.61 15.98
N SER A 109 -5.52 -0.44 15.48
CA SER A 109 -5.82 -0.62 14.06
C SER A 109 -7.32 -0.52 13.79
N GLU A 110 -7.71 -0.07 12.59
CA GLU A 110 -9.11 -0.07 12.12
C GLU A 110 -10.08 0.72 13.03
N VAL A 111 -9.62 1.85 13.58
CA VAL A 111 -10.39 2.66 14.54
C VAL A 111 -11.43 3.48 13.78
N LYS A 112 -12.70 3.42 14.22
CA LYS A 112 -13.74 4.28 13.64
C LYS A 112 -13.50 5.74 14.01
N TYR A 113 -13.58 6.64 13.03
CA TYR A 113 -13.36 8.07 13.24
C TYR A 113 -14.16 8.90 12.23
N GLY A 114 -14.16 10.22 12.43
CA GLY A 114 -14.77 11.19 11.51
C GLY A 114 -16.30 11.20 11.53
N ALA A 115 -16.87 12.26 10.94
CA ALA A 115 -18.32 12.42 10.82
C ALA A 115 -18.92 11.48 9.77
N GLU A 116 -18.13 11.05 8.77
CA GLU A 116 -18.61 10.22 7.67
C GLU A 116 -18.41 8.70 7.93
N ARG A 117 -18.18 8.30 9.19
CA ARG A 117 -18.07 6.91 9.67
C ARG A 117 -16.99 6.07 8.97
N SER A 118 -15.87 6.67 8.61
CA SER A 118 -14.71 5.93 8.12
C SER A 118 -13.97 5.19 9.23
N ARG A 119 -13.00 4.38 8.82
CA ARG A 119 -12.02 3.75 9.70
C ARG A 119 -10.64 4.25 9.30
N ILE A 120 -9.87 4.69 10.29
CA ILE A 120 -8.46 5.03 10.12
C ILE A 120 -7.66 3.73 10.21
N ASP A 121 -6.62 3.59 9.40
CA ASP A 121 -5.80 2.37 9.39
C ASP A 121 -5.11 2.19 10.75
N PHE A 122 -4.52 3.26 11.30
CA PHE A 122 -3.90 3.27 12.63
C PHE A 122 -4.22 4.51 13.44
N MET A 123 -4.29 4.32 14.76
CA MET A 123 -4.31 5.40 15.74
C MET A 123 -3.22 5.16 16.78
N LEU A 124 -2.29 6.09 16.92
CA LEU A 124 -1.21 6.06 17.91
C LEU A 124 -1.57 6.92 19.12
N GLN A 125 -1.23 6.45 20.32
CA GLN A 125 -1.49 7.16 21.58
C GLN A 125 -0.30 7.09 22.54
N ALA A 126 -0.11 8.15 23.32
CA ALA A 126 0.79 8.21 24.47
C ALA A 126 0.31 9.30 25.43
N ASP A 127 0.57 9.15 26.74
CA ASP A 127 0.06 10.07 27.77
C ASP A 127 0.49 11.54 27.57
N CYS A 128 1.67 11.75 26.98
CA CYS A 128 2.26 13.07 26.76
C CYS A 128 2.12 13.59 25.30
N LYS A 129 1.30 12.95 24.47
CA LYS A 129 1.11 13.31 23.05
C LYS A 129 -0.36 13.34 22.68
N VAL A 130 -0.72 14.20 21.73
CA VAL A 130 -2.02 14.11 21.04
C VAL A 130 -2.10 12.79 20.26
N ASN A 131 -3.31 12.30 20.02
CA ASN A 131 -3.49 11.09 19.22
C ASN A 131 -3.02 11.36 17.79
N CYS A 132 -2.34 10.38 17.19
CA CYS A 132 -1.94 10.43 15.78
C CYS A 132 -2.79 9.47 14.97
N TYR A 133 -3.50 9.98 13.97
CA TYR A 133 -4.34 9.23 13.05
C TYR A 133 -3.59 9.03 11.74
N ILE A 134 -3.37 7.78 11.34
CA ILE A 134 -2.57 7.43 10.17
C ILE A 134 -3.43 6.70 9.14
N GLU A 135 -3.58 7.32 7.98
CA GLU A 135 -4.15 6.69 6.79
C GLU A 135 -3.02 6.18 5.89
N VAL A 136 -3.08 4.92 5.49
CA VAL A 136 -2.10 4.26 4.64
C VAL A 136 -2.60 4.17 3.20
N LYS A 137 -1.75 4.56 2.25
CA LYS A 137 -1.98 4.40 0.82
C LYS A 137 -0.87 3.59 0.18
N SER A 138 -1.23 2.52 -0.53
CA SER A 138 -0.27 1.76 -1.33
C SER A 138 0.04 2.49 -2.63
N VAL A 139 1.33 2.70 -2.92
CA VAL A 139 1.80 3.27 -4.19
C VAL A 139 2.49 2.19 -5.00
N THR A 140 1.87 1.79 -6.11
CA THR A 140 2.44 0.81 -7.06
C THR A 140 2.55 1.37 -8.48
N LEU A 141 1.80 2.42 -8.83
CA LEU A 141 1.91 3.05 -10.14
C LEU A 141 3.23 3.81 -10.22
N SER A 142 4.07 3.43 -11.19
CA SER A 142 5.37 4.06 -11.46
C SER A 142 5.42 4.56 -12.91
N GLN A 143 5.93 5.76 -13.12
CA GLN A 143 6.35 6.24 -14.44
C GLN A 143 7.72 6.92 -14.30
N GLN A 144 8.73 6.39 -14.99
CA GLN A 144 10.10 6.95 -14.99
C GLN A 144 10.67 7.18 -13.57
N GLY A 145 10.41 6.25 -12.64
CA GLY A 145 10.87 6.32 -11.25
C GLY A 145 10.06 7.24 -10.34
N CYS A 146 9.06 7.95 -10.87
CA CYS A 146 8.09 8.70 -10.08
C CYS A 146 6.88 7.81 -9.74
N GLY A 147 6.57 7.73 -8.45
CA GLY A 147 5.42 7.03 -7.91
C GLY A 147 4.17 7.89 -7.89
N TYR A 148 3.03 7.31 -8.25
CA TYR A 148 1.77 8.05 -8.34
C TYR A 148 0.66 7.39 -7.54
N PHE A 149 -0.16 8.23 -6.90
CA PHE A 149 -1.44 7.81 -6.33
C PHE A 149 -2.52 8.87 -6.59
N PRO A 150 -3.76 8.47 -6.94
CA PRO A 150 -4.22 7.09 -7.18
C PRO A 150 -3.95 6.60 -8.63
N ASP A 151 -4.13 5.31 -8.89
CA ASP A 151 -4.04 4.71 -10.25
C ASP A 151 -5.38 4.74 -11.02
N ALA A 152 -6.45 5.21 -10.37
CA ALA A 152 -7.76 5.50 -10.92
C ALA A 152 -8.48 6.55 -10.05
N VAL A 153 -9.52 7.21 -10.56
CA VAL A 153 -10.33 8.16 -9.77
C VAL A 153 -10.83 7.51 -8.48
N SER A 154 -10.56 8.13 -7.32
CA SER A 154 -10.81 7.53 -6.01
C SER A 154 -11.64 8.46 -5.11
N LEU A 155 -12.96 8.40 -5.26
CA LEU A 155 -13.90 9.13 -4.39
C LEU A 155 -13.71 8.78 -2.91
N ARG A 156 -13.35 7.52 -2.62
CA ARG A 156 -13.01 7.08 -1.26
C ARG A 156 -11.73 7.74 -0.75
N GLY A 157 -10.68 7.81 -1.57
CA GLY A 157 -9.44 8.51 -1.20
C GLY A 157 -9.68 10.00 -0.94
N GLN A 158 -10.48 10.65 -1.78
CA GLN A 158 -10.88 12.05 -1.61
C GLN A 158 -11.64 12.29 -0.30
N LYS A 159 -12.54 11.37 0.07
CA LYS A 159 -13.25 11.39 1.35
C LYS A 159 -12.29 11.32 2.53
N HIS A 160 -11.38 10.34 2.52
CA HIS A 160 -10.44 10.14 3.63
C HIS A 160 -9.54 11.38 3.84
N LEU A 161 -9.12 12.06 2.77
CA LEU A 161 -8.37 13.33 2.89
C LEU A 161 -9.16 14.40 3.65
N ARG A 162 -10.45 14.57 3.38
CA ARG A 162 -11.29 15.52 4.13
C ARG A 162 -11.45 15.12 5.59
N GLU A 163 -11.55 13.83 5.88
CA GLU A 163 -11.60 13.33 7.26
C GLU A 163 -10.28 13.58 8.00
N LEU A 164 -9.13 13.42 7.36
CA LEU A 164 -7.83 13.78 7.96
C LEU A 164 -7.72 15.28 8.24
N MET A 165 -8.18 16.14 7.32
CA MET A 165 -8.25 17.58 7.60
C MET A 165 -9.11 17.87 8.83
N SER A 166 -10.25 17.18 8.98
CA SER A 166 -11.10 17.32 10.16
C SER A 166 -10.42 16.85 11.45
N VAL A 167 -9.53 15.86 11.40
CA VAL A 167 -8.74 15.43 12.57
C VAL A 167 -7.80 16.55 13.00
N VAL A 168 -7.10 17.17 12.06
CA VAL A 168 -6.19 18.29 12.37
C VAL A 168 -6.96 19.49 12.95
N LEU A 169 -8.14 19.80 12.40
CA LEU A 169 -9.00 20.87 12.93
C LEU A 169 -9.49 20.61 14.35
N GLN A 170 -9.51 19.35 14.80
CA GLN A 170 -9.85 18.98 16.18
C GLN A 170 -8.64 19.03 17.14
N GLY A 171 -7.46 19.42 16.64
CA GLY A 171 -6.23 19.53 17.44
C GLY A 171 -5.46 18.22 17.58
N GLU A 172 -5.84 17.18 16.84
CA GLU A 172 -5.16 15.90 16.79
C GLU A 172 -4.13 15.87 15.65
N HIS A 173 -3.17 14.95 15.70
CA HIS A 173 -2.19 14.77 14.63
C HIS A 173 -2.76 13.84 13.56
N ALA A 174 -2.63 14.21 12.28
CA ALA A 174 -3.10 13.40 11.16
C ALA A 174 -1.99 13.21 10.14
N VAL A 175 -1.82 11.98 9.69
CA VAL A 175 -0.75 11.55 8.79
C VAL A 175 -1.36 10.77 7.62
N LEU A 176 -0.98 11.13 6.40
CA LEU A 176 -1.14 10.30 5.23
C LEU A 176 0.21 9.66 4.90
N LEU A 177 0.28 8.33 5.03
CA LEU A 177 1.49 7.55 4.77
C LEU A 177 1.35 6.80 3.45
N PHE A 178 2.15 7.21 2.45
CA PHE A 178 2.31 6.45 1.21
C PHE A 178 3.30 5.30 1.42
N ALA A 179 2.79 4.07 1.53
CA ALA A 179 3.60 2.86 1.51
C ALA A 179 3.97 2.57 0.05
N VAL A 180 5.23 2.81 -0.30
CA VAL A 180 5.75 2.67 -1.66
C VAL A 180 6.18 1.23 -1.89
N LEU A 181 5.36 0.50 -2.63
CA LEU A 181 5.43 -0.94 -2.81
C LEU A 181 5.93 -1.32 -4.21
N HIS A 182 6.77 -0.48 -4.82
CA HIS A 182 7.39 -0.71 -6.13
C HIS A 182 8.86 -0.28 -6.09
N SER A 183 9.78 -1.19 -6.40
CA SER A 183 11.21 -1.00 -6.17
C SER A 183 11.83 0.12 -7.03
N ALA A 184 11.29 0.39 -8.21
CA ALA A 184 11.77 1.49 -9.06
C ALA A 184 11.40 2.90 -8.60
N ILE A 185 10.46 3.06 -7.65
CA ILE A 185 10.01 4.39 -7.22
C ILE A 185 11.07 5.06 -6.34
N THR A 186 11.32 6.34 -6.60
CA THR A 186 12.31 7.17 -5.89
C THR A 186 11.71 8.47 -5.31
N GLN A 187 10.48 8.82 -5.70
CA GLN A 187 9.70 9.94 -5.18
C GLN A 187 8.22 9.69 -5.39
N VAL A 188 7.35 10.39 -4.66
CA VAL A 188 5.89 10.23 -4.78
C VAL A 188 5.22 11.56 -5.12
N SER A 189 4.27 11.52 -6.05
CA SER A 189 3.41 12.66 -6.39
C SER A 189 1.94 12.22 -6.50
N PRO A 190 0.98 13.13 -6.25
CA PRO A 190 -0.40 12.84 -6.58
C PRO A 190 -0.56 12.72 -8.10
N ALA A 191 -1.35 11.75 -8.53
CA ALA A 191 -1.65 11.52 -9.93
C ALA A 191 -2.65 12.56 -10.47
N ARG A 192 -2.24 13.83 -10.59
CA ARG A 192 -3.12 14.91 -11.07
C ARG A 192 -3.75 14.62 -12.44
N HIS A 193 -3.03 13.89 -13.28
CA HIS A 193 -3.48 13.46 -14.61
C HIS A 193 -4.53 12.33 -14.57
N ILE A 194 -4.75 11.69 -13.41
CA ILE A 194 -5.74 10.62 -13.20
C ILE A 194 -6.89 11.13 -12.33
N ASP A 195 -6.58 11.74 -11.18
CA ASP A 195 -7.55 12.29 -10.24
C ASP A 195 -7.10 13.69 -9.79
N ALA A 196 -7.43 14.69 -10.61
CA ALA A 196 -7.11 16.09 -10.32
C ALA A 196 -7.73 16.58 -9.01
N LYS A 197 -8.90 16.03 -8.61
CA LYS A 197 -9.57 16.42 -7.37
C LYS A 197 -8.85 15.86 -6.15
N TYR A 198 -8.38 14.61 -6.21
CA TYR A 198 -7.52 14.05 -5.16
C TYR A 198 -6.23 14.84 -5.01
N ALA A 199 -5.57 15.20 -6.12
CA ALA A 199 -4.35 16.01 -6.09
C ALA A 199 -4.59 17.38 -5.43
N GLN A 200 -5.69 18.07 -5.78
CA GLN A 200 -6.09 19.31 -5.13
C GLN A 200 -6.31 19.13 -3.62
N LEU A 201 -7.10 18.11 -3.24
CA LEU A 201 -7.39 17.84 -1.83
C LEU A 201 -6.13 17.46 -1.04
N LEU A 202 -5.16 16.80 -1.66
CA LEU A 202 -3.90 16.46 -1.00
C LEU A 202 -3.09 17.70 -0.68
N TYR A 203 -3.04 18.66 -1.62
CA TYR A 203 -2.43 19.97 -1.39
C TYR A 203 -3.16 20.74 -0.28
N GLU A 204 -4.50 20.79 -0.31
CA GLU A 204 -5.31 21.40 0.75
C GLU A 204 -5.06 20.73 2.12
N ALA A 205 -4.91 19.41 2.16
CA ALA A 205 -4.64 18.65 3.38
C ALA A 205 -3.30 19.06 3.99
N GLN A 206 -2.25 19.16 3.17
CA GLN A 206 -0.94 19.63 3.61
C GLN A 206 -1.02 21.05 4.20
N GLN A 207 -1.72 21.97 3.50
CA GLN A 207 -1.86 23.35 3.96
C GLN A 207 -2.63 23.45 5.29
N CYS A 208 -3.58 22.54 5.54
CA CYS A 208 -4.30 22.45 6.81
C CYS A 208 -3.51 21.76 7.93
N GLY A 209 -2.31 21.24 7.66
CA GLY A 209 -1.45 20.61 8.67
C GLY A 209 -1.52 19.08 8.72
N VAL A 210 -2.14 18.42 7.74
CA VAL A 210 -1.99 16.96 7.58
C VAL A 210 -0.56 16.68 7.13
N GLU A 211 0.15 15.86 7.89
CA GLU A 211 1.49 15.42 7.53
C GLU A 211 1.43 14.38 6.41
N ILE A 212 2.27 14.54 5.38
CA ILE A 212 2.28 13.64 4.22
C ILE A 212 3.70 13.08 4.09
N ILE A 213 3.81 11.76 4.29
CA ILE A 213 5.09 11.05 4.23
C ILE A 213 5.00 9.90 3.25
N ALA A 214 6.13 9.50 2.68
CA ALA A 214 6.25 8.33 1.84
C ALA A 214 7.42 7.48 2.32
N TYR A 215 7.20 6.17 2.43
CA TYR A 215 8.23 5.22 2.83
C TYR A 215 8.36 4.11 1.80
N LYS A 216 9.59 3.90 1.32
CA LYS A 216 9.96 2.84 0.39
C LYS A 216 10.08 1.51 1.10
N ALA A 217 9.50 0.48 0.49
CA ALA A 217 9.70 -0.88 0.90
C ALA A 217 10.86 -1.55 0.15
N GLU A 218 11.67 -2.31 0.87
CA GLU A 218 12.52 -3.35 0.30
C GLU A 218 11.68 -4.60 0.08
N LEU A 219 11.78 -5.18 -1.12
CA LEU A 219 10.90 -6.22 -1.64
C LEU A 219 11.72 -7.40 -2.14
N SER A 220 11.38 -8.61 -1.70
CA SER A 220 11.91 -9.84 -2.27
C SER A 220 10.89 -10.98 -2.13
N ALA A 221 11.19 -12.13 -2.75
CA ALA A 221 10.43 -13.36 -2.53
C ALA A 221 10.44 -13.87 -1.08
N ARG A 222 11.35 -13.35 -0.23
CA ARG A 222 11.54 -13.76 1.16
C ARG A 222 10.88 -12.82 2.16
N GLY A 223 10.69 -11.55 1.80
CA GLY A 223 10.16 -10.58 2.74
C GLY A 223 9.86 -9.22 2.14
N LEU A 224 9.23 -8.40 2.99
CA LEU A 224 8.78 -7.05 2.70
C LEU A 224 8.98 -6.18 3.94
N THR A 225 9.76 -5.10 3.84
CA THR A 225 10.06 -4.22 4.97
C THR A 225 10.10 -2.76 4.52
N LEU A 226 9.50 -1.83 5.27
CA LEU A 226 9.67 -0.39 5.01
C LEU A 226 11.04 0.07 5.53
N ILE A 227 11.83 0.71 4.67
CA ILE A 227 13.25 0.97 4.96
C ILE A 227 13.64 2.45 4.95
N SER A 228 13.08 3.27 4.05
CA SER A 228 13.58 4.63 3.86
C SER A 228 12.48 5.62 3.47
N PRO A 229 12.54 6.86 3.97
CA PRO A 229 11.63 7.91 3.52
C PRO A 229 11.96 8.29 2.06
N LEU A 230 10.94 8.66 1.30
CA LEU A 230 11.06 9.24 -0.04
C LEU A 230 10.47 10.65 -0.07
N PRO A 231 11.00 11.54 -0.93
CA PRO A 231 10.41 12.85 -1.12
C PRO A 231 8.98 12.75 -1.69
N VAL A 232 8.10 13.60 -1.18
CA VAL A 232 6.74 13.80 -1.68
C VAL A 232 6.66 15.17 -2.37
N CYS A 233 6.20 15.20 -3.62
CA CYS A 233 6.05 16.41 -4.42
C CYS A 233 4.58 16.60 -4.83
N LEU A 234 3.91 17.64 -4.34
CA LEU A 234 2.48 17.93 -4.58
C LEU A 234 2.18 18.80 -5.81
#